data_AF-A0A925FIX7-F1
#
_entry.id   AF-A0A925FIX7-F1
#
_cell.length_a   1.000
_cell.length_b   1.000
_cell.length_c   1.000
_cell.angle_alpha   90.00
_cell.angle_beta   90.00
_cell.angle_gamma   90.00
#
_symmetry.space_group_name_H-M   'P 1'
#
loop_
_entity.id
_entity.type
_entity.pdbx_description
1 polymer ?
#
loop_
_entity_poly.entity_id
_entity_poly.type
_entity_poly.pdbx_seq_one_letter_code
_entity_poly.pdbx_strand_id
1 'polypeptide(L)' 'MRALLASASTLSLFTALIPPLAQSPGLTSGFGEYREGRFHAGLDYSTEATTGKPVRAVADGWVERVRASGVGYGRAVYLR' A
#
# COMPACT_ATOMS: atom_id res chain seq x y z
N MET A 1 8.58 44.84 -20.65
CA MET A 1 9.42 44.06 -19.72
C MET A 1 8.51 43.23 -18.82
N ARG A 2 8.38 41.93 -19.08
CA ARG A 2 7.66 40.98 -18.21
C ARG A 2 8.70 40.08 -17.56
N ALA A 3 8.87 40.19 -16.25
CA ALA A 3 9.74 39.32 -15.50
C ALA A 3 9.14 37.90 -15.49
N LEU A 4 9.87 36.94 -16.03
CA LEU A 4 9.55 35.52 -15.92
C LEU A 4 10.02 35.06 -14.52
N LEU A 5 9.08 34.90 -13.58
CA LEU A 5 9.36 34.22 -12.31
C LEU A 5 9.31 32.72 -12.58
N ALA A 6 10.48 32.09 -12.68
CA ALA A 6 10.58 30.63 -12.65
C ALA A 6 10.30 30.16 -11.23
N SER A 7 9.16 29.51 -11.00
CA SER A 7 8.89 28.88 -9.71
C SER A 7 9.81 27.65 -9.60
N ALA A 8 10.75 27.69 -8.66
CA ALA A 8 11.53 26.53 -8.29
C ALA A 8 10.58 25.45 -7.75
N SER A 9 10.36 24.41 -8.55
CA SER A 9 9.62 23.22 -8.16
C SER A 9 10.37 22.61 -6.97
N THR A 10 9.74 22.60 -5.80
CA THR A 10 10.23 21.84 -4.66
C THR A 10 10.30 20.37 -5.08
N LEU A 11 11.52 19.84 -5.21
CA LEU A 11 11.74 18.40 -5.33
C LEU A 11 11.19 17.77 -4.05
N SER A 12 10.00 17.18 -4.14
CA SER A 12 9.46 16.34 -3.08
C SER A 12 10.36 15.10 -2.99
N LEU A 13 11.25 15.09 -2.00
CA LEU A 13 12.16 13.98 -1.70
C LEU A 13 11.43 12.74 -1.14
N PHE A 14 10.12 12.84 -0.94
CA PHE A 14 9.29 11.71 -0.56
C PHE A 14 8.64 11.13 -1.81
N THR A 15 8.96 9.87 -2.11
CA THR A 15 8.10 9.03 -2.95
C THR A 15 6.75 8.95 -2.26
N ALA A 16 5.73 9.55 -2.89
CA ALA A 16 4.37 9.48 -2.39
C ALA A 16 3.90 8.02 -2.50
N LEU A 17 3.55 7.41 -1.36
CA LEU A 17 2.91 6.10 -1.37
C LEU A 17 1.54 6.22 -2.05
N ILE A 18 1.26 5.32 -2.98
CA ILE A 18 -0.05 5.22 -3.62
C ILE A 18 -0.92 4.18 -2.89
N PRO A 19 -2.25 4.35 -2.85
CA PRO A 19 -3.14 3.31 -2.35
C PRO A 19 -2.97 2.00 -3.15
N PRO A 20 -2.93 0.83 -2.49
CA PRO A 20 -2.74 -0.45 -3.18
C PRO A 20 -3.97 -0.87 -4.00
N LEU A 21 -5.14 -0.28 -3.75
CA LEU A 21 -6.38 -0.51 -4.48
C LEU A 21 -6.84 0.79 -5.15
N ALA A 22 -7.37 0.69 -6.37
CA ALA A 22 -7.67 1.85 -7.21
C ALA A 22 -8.89 2.67 -6.76
N GLN A 23 -9.90 2.01 -6.21
CA GLN A 23 -11.05 2.65 -5.57
C GLN A 23 -10.74 2.77 -4.10
N SER A 24 -11.17 3.85 -3.42
CA SER A 24 -10.98 4.02 -1.98
C SER A 24 -11.71 2.90 -1.22
N PRO A 25 -11.04 1.79 -0.87
CA PRO A 25 -11.70 0.66 -0.25
C PRO A 25 -11.87 1.02 1.21
N GLY A 26 -13.02 0.70 1.80
CA GLY A 26 -13.17 0.85 3.25
C GLY A 26 -12.02 0.14 3.96
N LEU A 27 -11.20 0.90 4.70
CA LEU A 27 -10.23 0.35 5.63
C LEU A 27 -11.03 -0.38 6.72
N THR A 28 -10.79 -1.67 6.88
CA THR A 28 -11.54 -2.49 7.85
C THR A 28 -10.77 -2.70 9.13
N SER A 29 -9.43 -2.60 9.10
CA SER A 29 -8.59 -2.72 10.28
C SER A 29 -7.24 -2.00 10.11
N GLY A 30 -6.73 -1.46 11.21
CA GLY A 30 -5.50 -0.66 11.24
C GLY A 30 -4.27 -1.40 11.77
N PHE A 31 -3.10 -0.79 11.57
CA PHE A 31 -1.84 -1.25 12.15
C PHE A 31 -1.86 -1.05 13.67
N GLY A 32 -1.37 -2.03 14.41
CA GLY A 32 -1.33 -2.01 15.87
C GLY A 32 -2.66 -2.31 16.55
N GLU A 33 -3.71 -2.66 15.80
CA GLU A 33 -4.97 -3.09 16.37
C GLU A 33 -4.77 -4.37 17.20
N TYR A 34 -5.21 -4.35 18.47
CA TYR A 34 -5.07 -5.50 19.36
C TYR A 34 -6.11 -6.57 19.02
N ARG A 35 -5.67 -7.84 18.91
CA ARG A 35 -6.50 -9.01 18.67
C ARG A 35 -6.04 -10.15 19.57
N GLU A 36 -6.87 -10.56 20.54
CA GLU A 36 -6.71 -11.75 21.41
C GLU A 36 -5.26 -12.27 21.54
N GLY A 37 -4.41 -11.50 22.22
CA GLY A 37 -3.02 -11.89 22.51
C GLY A 37 -1.97 -11.53 21.45
N ARG A 38 -2.32 -10.77 20.40
CA ARG A 38 -1.36 -10.24 19.41
C ARG A 38 -1.76 -8.87 18.88
N PHE A 39 -0.80 -8.16 18.28
CA PHE A 39 -1.06 -6.94 17.53
C PHE A 39 -1.14 -7.21 16.02
N HIS A 40 -2.02 -6.50 15.34
CA HIS A 40 -2.14 -6.56 13.89
C HIS A 40 -1.00 -5.79 13.21
N ALA A 41 -0.19 -6.48 12.42
CA ALA A 41 1.00 -5.90 11.77
C ALA A 41 0.73 -5.35 10.35
N GLY A 42 -0.51 -4.97 10.03
CA GLY A 42 -0.89 -4.57 8.67
C GLY A 42 -2.08 -3.64 8.61
N LEU A 43 -2.46 -3.27 7.39
CA LEU A 43 -3.68 -2.55 7.06
C LEU A 43 -4.57 -3.47 6.25
N ASP A 44 -5.82 -3.66 6.70
CA ASP A 44 -6.78 -4.49 5.98
C ASP A 44 -7.72 -3.59 5.17
N TYR A 45 -7.78 -3.83 3.87
CA TYR A 45 -8.70 -3.16 2.96
C TYR A 45 -9.80 -4.11 2.50
N SER A 46 -11.06 -3.69 2.58
CA SER A 46 -12.18 -4.47 2.07
C SER A 46 -12.11 -4.60 0.55
N THR A 47 -12.38 -5.81 0.06
CA THR A 47 -12.64 -6.07 -1.36
C THR A 47 -14.13 -6.15 -1.69
N GLU A 48 -15.00 -5.73 -0.77
CA GLU A 48 -16.47 -5.74 -0.92
C GLU A 48 -16.99 -7.15 -1.24
N ALA A 49 -16.48 -8.16 -0.53
CA ALA A 49 -16.82 -9.57 -0.71
C ALA A 49 -16.55 -10.13 -2.13
N THR A 50 -15.70 -9.47 -2.92
CA THR A 50 -15.26 -9.97 -4.24
C THR A 50 -13.77 -10.31 -4.25
N THR A 51 -13.36 -11.15 -5.20
CA THR A 51 -11.95 -11.54 -5.39
C THR A 51 -11.44 -11.11 -6.77
N GLY A 52 -10.13 -11.12 -6.98
CA GLY A 52 -9.53 -10.76 -8.28
C GLY A 52 -9.40 -9.26 -8.55
N LYS A 53 -9.71 -8.39 -7.57
CA LYS A 53 -9.43 -6.96 -7.66
C LYS A 53 -7.92 -6.73 -7.88
N PRO A 54 -7.50 -5.91 -8.86
CA PRO A 54 -6.09 -5.59 -9.07
C PRO A 54 -5.48 -4.88 -7.86
N VAL A 55 -4.32 -5.36 -7.41
CA VAL A 55 -3.53 -4.76 -6.33
C VAL A 55 -2.27 -4.16 -6.93
N ARG A 56 -1.98 -2.89 -6.62
CA ARG A 56 -0.80 -2.14 -7.07
C ARG A 56 0.24 -2.09 -5.96
N ALA A 57 1.51 -2.07 -6.32
CA ALA A 57 2.57 -1.74 -5.37
C ALA A 57 2.40 -0.30 -4.88
N VAL A 58 2.59 -0.07 -3.59
CA VAL A 58 2.43 1.26 -2.98
C VAL A 58 3.59 2.20 -3.31
N ALA A 59 4.71 1.66 -3.79
CA ALA A 59 5.90 2.38 -4.21
C ALA A 59 6.64 1.58 -5.30
N ASP A 60 7.57 2.25 -5.98
CA ASP A 60 8.54 1.58 -6.86
C ASP A 60 9.45 0.64 -6.07
N GLY A 61 9.92 -0.42 -6.71
CA GLY A 61 10.77 -1.43 -6.09
C GLY A 61 10.88 -2.69 -6.95
N TRP A 62 11.34 -3.79 -6.36
CA TRP A 62 11.36 -5.09 -7.01
C TRP A 62 10.76 -6.19 -6.12
N VAL A 63 10.31 -7.26 -6.76
CA VAL A 63 9.82 -8.45 -6.05
C VAL A 63 10.99 -9.17 -5.40
N GLU A 64 11.08 -9.09 -4.07
CA GLU A 64 12.05 -9.86 -3.28
C GLU A 64 11.61 -11.32 -3.16
N ARG A 65 10.30 -11.55 -2.98
CA ARG A 65 9.76 -12.90 -2.71
C ARG A 65 8.31 -13.03 -3.11
N VAL A 66 7.95 -14.21 -3.63
CA VAL A 66 6.56 -14.65 -3.82
C VAL A 66 6.31 -15.87 -2.93
N ARG A 67 5.19 -15.88 -2.20
CA ARG A 67 4.81 -16.96 -1.29
C ARG A 67 3.38 -17.42 -1.57
N ALA A 68 3.16 -18.74 -1.58
CA ALA A 68 1.85 -19.36 -1.52
C ALA A 68 1.84 -20.39 -0.39
N SER A 69 0.99 -20.19 0.61
CA SER A 69 0.92 -21.07 1.79
C SER A 69 -0.50 -21.15 2.32
N GLY A 70 -0.86 -22.27 2.95
CA GLY A 70 -2.13 -22.42 3.67
C GLY A 70 -2.12 -21.80 5.08
N VAL A 71 -0.98 -21.26 5.54
CA VAL A 71 -0.82 -20.70 6.89
C VAL A 71 -0.17 -19.31 6.88
N GLY A 72 -0.46 -18.50 7.90
CA GLY A 72 -0.02 -17.11 7.99
C GLY A 72 -0.69 -16.24 6.92
N TYR A 73 0.08 -15.38 6.24
CA TYR A 73 -0.44 -14.42 5.24
C TYR A 73 -0.98 -15.02 3.92
N GLY A 74 -1.05 -16.34 3.76
CA GLY A 74 -1.62 -16.95 2.55
C GLY A 74 -0.76 -16.74 1.30
N ARG A 75 -1.37 -16.13 0.27
CA ARG A 75 -0.69 -15.69 -0.96
C ARG A 75 -0.15 -14.27 -0.77
N ALA A 76 1.16 -14.10 -0.83
CA ALA A 76 1.81 -12.82 -0.54
C ALA A 76 2.97 -12.53 -1.51
N VAL A 77 3.17 -11.24 -1.80
CA VAL A 77 4.30 -10.71 -2.56
C VAL A 77 5.02 -9.71 -1.66
N TYR A 78 6.35 -9.83 -1.58
CA TYR A 78 7.20 -8.97 -0.77
C TYR A 78 8.05 -8.10 -1.70
N LEU A 79 8.10 -6.80 -1.44
CA LEU A 79 8.80 -5.80 -2.24
C LEU A 79 9.95 -5.17 -1.44
N ARG A 80 11.04 -4.80 -2.12
CA ARG A 80 12.13 -3.95 -1.62
C ARG A 80 12.34 -2.75 -2.53
#